data_AF-A0A3L7S2Y4-F1
#
_entry.id   AF-A0A3L7S2Y4-F1
#
_cell.length_a   1.000
_cell.length_b   1.000
_cell.length_c   1.000
_cell.angle_alpha   90.00
_cell.angle_beta   90.00
_cell.angle_gamma   90.00
#
_symmetry.space_group_name_H-M   'P 1'
#
loop_
_entity.id
_entity.type
_entity.pdbx_description
1 polymer ?
#
loop_
_entity_poly.entity_id
_entity_poly.type
_entity_poly.pdbx_seq_one_letter_code
_entity_poly.pdbx_strand_id
1 'polypeptide(L)'
;MTAKPAMARAAARAGVTVWWPARVALLVVMLAPLTGCTRPVAPPRSRDEIFQDRLRVPTLYISEKSGKRIVTEGGRMNFVDQESGEVCWVAWACRAPNCPGRGPNGEPFLCIEADAGYFAKPDGTVGYDPKLSAMTPKRVGMCPQCSVIRKPESETPEQAIEYSRYVQLHQLPEAAARLKQLDEEMARRVEWDRQHAIVGRPKPGSGTP
;
A
#
# COMPACT_ATOMS: atom_id res chain seq x y z
N MET A 1 30.04 -14.89 38.77
CA MET A 1 31.52 -14.76 38.80
C MET A 1 32.04 -15.12 37.42
N THR A 2 32.32 -14.14 36.56
CA THR A 2 33.03 -14.35 35.30
C THR A 2 33.76 -13.07 34.93
N ALA A 3 35.04 -13.22 34.58
CA ALA A 3 36.09 -12.22 34.71
C ALA A 3 36.18 -11.25 33.52
N LYS A 4 36.62 -10.02 33.81
CA LYS A 4 37.10 -9.02 32.83
C LYS A 4 38.45 -9.46 32.24
N PRO A 5 38.69 -9.29 30.93
CA PRO A 5 40.05 -9.29 30.40
C PRO A 5 40.65 -7.88 30.36
N ALA A 6 41.95 -7.89 30.61
CA ALA A 6 42.82 -6.76 30.88
C ALA A 6 43.21 -5.96 29.64
N MET A 7 43.43 -4.65 29.85
CA MET A 7 44.06 -3.74 28.91
C MET A 7 45.56 -4.05 28.78
N ALA A 8 46.04 -4.23 27.56
CA ALA A 8 47.47 -4.21 27.23
C ALA A 8 47.83 -2.86 26.60
N ARG A 9 48.68 -2.10 27.31
CA ARG A 9 49.37 -0.90 26.82
C ARG A 9 50.53 -1.35 25.94
N ALA A 10 50.58 -0.88 24.69
CA ALA A 10 51.78 -0.95 23.86
C ALA A 10 52.38 0.45 23.70
N ALA A 11 53.67 0.54 24.00
CA ALA A 11 54.47 1.74 24.09
C ALA A 11 54.82 2.32 22.72
N ALA A 12 55.00 3.64 22.70
CA ALA A 12 55.46 4.44 21.59
C ALA A 12 56.91 4.10 21.18
N ARG A 13 57.18 4.20 19.88
CA ARG A 13 58.53 4.46 19.36
C ARG A 13 58.45 5.64 18.40
N ALA A 14 59.09 6.73 18.80
CA ALA A 14 59.35 7.90 17.96
C ALA A 14 60.48 7.57 16.98
N GLY A 15 60.19 7.66 15.69
CA GLY A 15 61.17 7.61 14.60
C GLY A 15 61.02 8.88 13.76
N VAL A 16 62.01 9.76 13.86
CA VAL A 16 62.15 10.96 13.03
C VAL A 16 62.82 10.53 11.73
N THR A 17 62.15 10.66 10.59
CA THR A 17 62.82 10.60 9.28
C THR A 17 62.12 11.47 8.23
N VAL A 18 62.88 12.47 7.77
CA VAL A 18 62.98 12.99 6.40
C VAL A 18 61.77 13.69 5.78
N TRP A 19 61.91 15.02 5.77
CA TRP A 19 61.14 16.02 5.03
C TRP A 19 61.42 15.94 3.50
N TRP A 20 60.40 16.27 2.69
CA TRP A 20 60.46 16.75 1.28
C TRP A 20 60.54 15.72 0.11
N PRO A 21 59.62 14.74 0.02
CA PRO A 21 58.69 14.80 -1.13
C PRO A 21 57.23 14.40 -0.82
N ALA A 22 56.89 14.14 0.44
CA ALA A 22 55.58 13.62 0.84
C ALA A 22 54.40 14.60 0.62
N ARG A 23 54.65 15.90 0.46
CA ARG A 23 53.57 16.89 0.21
C ARG A 23 53.02 16.87 -1.21
N VAL A 24 53.79 16.43 -2.19
CA VAL A 24 53.33 16.34 -3.60
C VAL A 24 52.58 15.01 -3.84
N ALA A 25 53.03 13.91 -3.23
CA ALA A 25 52.33 12.62 -3.31
C ALA A 25 50.95 12.63 -2.60
N LEU A 26 50.81 13.38 -1.49
CA LEU A 26 49.53 13.50 -0.78
C LEU A 26 48.47 14.28 -1.58
N LEU A 27 48.89 15.25 -2.40
CA LEU A 27 48.00 16.04 -3.25
C LEU A 27 47.47 15.23 -4.45
N VAL A 28 48.27 14.32 -5.01
CA VAL A 28 47.85 13.47 -6.15
C VAL A 28 46.90 12.34 -5.72
N VAL A 29 47.05 11.79 -4.50
CA VAL A 29 46.14 10.74 -3.98
C VAL A 29 44.77 11.31 -3.57
N MET A 30 44.68 12.59 -3.16
CA MET A 30 43.40 13.22 -2.85
C MET A 30 42.59 13.67 -4.08
N LEU A 31 43.19 13.75 -5.27
CA LEU A 31 42.51 14.10 -6.52
C LEU A 31 42.01 12.88 -7.32
N ALA A 32 42.50 11.67 -6.99
CA ALA A 32 42.10 10.43 -7.66
C ALA A 32 40.63 9.96 -7.44
N PRO A 33 39.89 10.30 -6.36
CA PRO A 33 38.51 9.84 -6.23
C PRO A 33 37.50 10.67 -7.05
N LEU A 34 37.90 11.76 -7.70
CA LEU A 34 36.99 12.62 -8.47
C LEU A 34 36.74 12.14 -9.91
N THR A 35 37.47 11.12 -10.39
CA THR A 35 37.19 10.46 -11.68
C THR A 35 36.37 9.19 -11.53
N GLY A 36 35.73 9.00 -10.38
CA GLY A 36 34.73 7.95 -10.18
C GLY A 36 33.61 8.16 -11.20
N CYS A 37 33.52 7.26 -12.17
CA CYS A 37 32.51 7.26 -13.22
C CYS A 37 31.13 7.45 -12.59
N THR A 38 30.56 8.64 -12.76
CA THR A 38 29.18 8.95 -12.41
C THR A 38 28.29 8.12 -13.32
N ARG A 39 28.02 6.87 -12.93
CA ARG A 39 27.03 6.04 -13.61
C ARG A 39 25.73 6.84 -13.56
N PRO A 40 25.10 7.13 -14.70
CA PRO A 40 23.83 7.84 -14.70
C PRO A 40 22.86 7.07 -13.81
N VAL A 41 22.28 7.76 -12.83
CA VAL A 41 21.26 7.16 -11.97
C VAL A 41 20.10 6.76 -12.88
N ALA A 42 19.81 5.46 -12.92
CA ALA A 42 18.69 4.97 -13.71
C ALA A 42 17.40 5.65 -13.24
N PRO A 43 16.51 6.05 -14.16
CA PRO A 43 15.27 6.70 -13.77
C PRO A 43 14.44 5.78 -12.88
N PRO A 44 13.73 6.30 -11.87
CA PRO A 44 12.77 5.51 -11.12
C PRO A 44 11.67 4.99 -12.05
N ARG A 45 11.01 3.90 -11.61
CA ARG A 45 9.82 3.34 -12.27
C ARG A 45 8.81 4.40 -12.66
N SER A 46 8.05 4.13 -13.71
CA SER A 46 6.99 5.02 -14.16
C SER A 46 5.82 5.08 -13.17
N ARG A 47 5.08 6.18 -13.18
CA ARG A 47 3.87 6.33 -12.38
C ARG A 47 2.85 5.25 -12.71
N ASP A 48 2.76 4.88 -13.99
CA ASP A 48 1.85 3.85 -14.48
C ASP A 48 2.27 2.47 -13.97
N GLU A 49 3.56 2.13 -13.99
CA GLU A 49 4.06 0.87 -13.41
C GLU A 49 3.74 0.77 -11.92
N ILE A 50 3.97 1.83 -11.16
CA ILE A 50 3.67 1.87 -9.71
C ILE A 50 2.16 1.74 -9.48
N PHE A 51 1.33 2.36 -10.32
CA PHE A 51 -0.12 2.25 -10.24
C PHE A 51 -0.62 0.83 -10.56
N GLN A 52 -0.08 0.20 -11.60
CA GLN A 52 -0.40 -1.19 -11.95
C GLN A 52 -0.03 -2.16 -10.82
N ASP A 53 1.13 -1.97 -10.17
CA ASP A 53 1.50 -2.75 -8.99
C ASP A 53 0.52 -2.55 -7.83
N ARG A 54 0.05 -1.31 -7.63
CA ARG A 54 -0.93 -1.00 -6.58
C ARG A 54 -2.24 -1.75 -6.80
N LEU A 55 -2.66 -1.90 -8.06
CA LEU A 55 -3.84 -2.69 -8.41
C LEU A 55 -3.64 -4.18 -8.15
N ARG A 56 -2.41 -4.72 -8.21
CA ARG A 56 -2.14 -6.16 -8.00
C ARG A 56 -1.89 -6.55 -6.54
N VAL A 57 -1.87 -5.60 -5.62
CA VAL A 57 -1.63 -5.88 -4.19
C VAL A 57 -2.64 -6.91 -3.67
N PRO A 58 -2.18 -7.99 -2.97
CA PRO A 58 -3.08 -9.02 -2.47
C PRO A 58 -4.25 -8.47 -1.67
N THR A 59 -5.45 -8.95 -1.97
CA THR A 59 -6.70 -8.51 -1.34
C THR A 59 -7.47 -9.73 -0.84
N LEU A 60 -8.11 -9.58 0.32
CA LEU A 60 -8.99 -10.60 0.88
C LEU A 60 -10.40 -10.47 0.28
N TYR A 61 -10.91 -11.58 -0.20
CA TYR A 61 -12.30 -11.76 -0.61
C TYR A 61 -12.99 -12.77 0.28
N ILE A 62 -14.31 -12.64 0.42
CA ILE A 62 -15.16 -13.54 1.20
C ILE A 62 -16.32 -13.97 0.31
N SER A 63 -16.56 -15.28 0.23
CA SER A 63 -17.70 -15.84 -0.49
C SER A 63 -19.01 -15.52 0.23
N GLU A 64 -20.06 -15.22 -0.54
CA GLU A 64 -21.29 -14.68 0.02
C GLU A 64 -22.02 -15.62 0.98
N LYS A 65 -22.11 -16.91 0.66
CA LYS A 65 -22.94 -17.87 1.41
C LYS A 65 -22.11 -18.65 2.41
N SER A 66 -20.96 -19.17 1.97
CA SER A 66 -20.09 -19.99 2.83
C SER A 66 -19.17 -19.18 3.73
N GLY A 67 -18.95 -17.89 3.44
CA GLY A 67 -17.99 -17.07 4.19
C GLY A 67 -16.53 -17.51 4.01
N LYS A 68 -16.25 -18.33 2.98
CA LYS A 68 -14.91 -18.81 2.64
C LYS A 68 -14.03 -17.60 2.30
N ARG A 69 -12.85 -17.57 2.93
CA ARG A 69 -11.85 -16.52 2.75
C ARG A 69 -10.91 -16.90 1.60
N ILE A 70 -10.75 -16.00 0.64
CA ILE A 70 -9.90 -16.20 -0.54
C ILE A 70 -8.96 -15.00 -0.68
N VAL A 71 -7.66 -15.25 -0.70
CA VAL A 71 -6.65 -14.21 -0.97
C VAL A 71 -6.20 -14.35 -2.42
N THR A 72 -6.31 -13.28 -3.19
CA THR A 72 -5.89 -13.22 -4.60
C THR A 72 -5.30 -11.84 -4.89
N GLU A 73 -4.71 -11.66 -6.07
CA GLU A 73 -4.36 -10.32 -6.58
C GLU A 73 -5.55 -9.37 -6.47
N GLY A 74 -5.28 -8.16 -5.98
CA GLY A 74 -6.26 -7.09 -5.88
C GLY A 74 -6.67 -6.56 -7.25
N GLY A 75 -7.41 -5.44 -7.24
CA GLY A 75 -7.83 -4.76 -8.48
C GLY A 75 -8.85 -5.54 -9.30
N ARG A 76 -9.10 -6.80 -8.94
CA ARG A 76 -10.22 -7.59 -9.44
C ARG A 76 -11.50 -7.06 -8.81
N MET A 77 -12.53 -6.88 -9.63
CA MET A 77 -13.89 -6.76 -9.13
C MET A 77 -14.32 -8.09 -8.50
N ASN A 78 -15.60 -8.19 -8.10
CA ASN A 78 -16.19 -9.45 -7.66
C ASN A 78 -15.96 -10.55 -8.71
N PHE A 79 -15.74 -11.78 -8.26
CA PHE A 79 -15.51 -12.93 -9.13
C PHE A 79 -16.25 -14.16 -8.58
N VAL A 80 -16.42 -15.18 -9.40
CA VAL A 80 -16.98 -16.46 -8.94
C VAL A 80 -15.83 -17.38 -8.53
N ASP A 81 -15.86 -17.89 -7.30
CA ASP A 81 -14.93 -18.95 -6.87
C ASP A 81 -15.26 -20.23 -7.64
N GLN A 82 -14.29 -20.77 -8.35
CA GLN A 82 -14.50 -21.93 -9.24
C GLN A 82 -14.88 -23.20 -8.48
N GLU A 83 -14.48 -23.30 -7.21
CA GLU A 83 -14.77 -24.48 -6.38
C GLU A 83 -16.20 -24.44 -5.82
N SER A 84 -16.61 -23.30 -5.26
CA SER A 84 -17.93 -23.16 -4.62
C SER A 84 -19.04 -22.69 -5.56
N GLY A 85 -18.70 -22.07 -6.69
CA GLY A 85 -19.65 -21.39 -7.57
C GLY A 85 -20.26 -20.13 -6.94
N GLU A 86 -19.69 -19.62 -5.85
CA GLU A 86 -20.19 -18.44 -5.15
C GLU A 86 -19.52 -17.16 -5.64
N VAL A 87 -20.28 -16.05 -5.63
CA VAL A 87 -19.70 -14.72 -5.82
C VAL A 87 -18.86 -14.38 -4.59
N CYS A 88 -17.61 -14.03 -4.85
CA CYS A 88 -16.64 -13.58 -3.87
C CYS A 88 -16.54 -12.06 -3.90
N TRP A 89 -16.73 -11.47 -2.73
CA TRP A 89 -16.80 -10.04 -2.53
C TRP A 89 -15.56 -9.58 -1.79
N VAL A 90 -15.11 -8.36 -2.09
CA VAL A 90 -14.01 -7.75 -1.34
C VAL A 90 -14.38 -7.66 0.15
N ALA A 91 -13.45 -8.07 1.01
CA ALA A 91 -13.64 -8.03 2.46
C ALA A 91 -13.47 -6.61 3.01
N TRP A 92 -14.45 -6.17 3.78
CA TRP A 92 -14.41 -4.94 4.55
C TRP A 92 -14.17 -5.28 6.02
N ALA A 93 -13.51 -4.38 6.75
CA ALA A 93 -13.26 -4.47 8.17
C ALA A 93 -14.03 -3.36 8.89
N CYS A 94 -14.91 -3.74 9.80
CA CYS A 94 -15.56 -2.81 10.71
C CYS A 94 -14.69 -2.56 11.93
N ARG A 95 -14.21 -1.32 12.06
CA ARG A 95 -13.36 -0.85 13.16
C ARG A 95 -14.12 -0.09 14.24
N ALA A 96 -15.46 -0.08 14.20
CA ALA A 96 -16.25 0.55 15.25
C ALA A 96 -15.86 -0.04 16.62
N PRO A 97 -15.65 0.80 17.64
CA PRO A 97 -15.19 0.34 18.95
C PRO A 97 -16.19 -0.63 19.59
N ASN A 98 -17.48 -0.38 19.40
CA ASN A 98 -18.59 -1.15 19.99
C ASN A 98 -19.27 -2.07 18.96
N CYS A 99 -18.56 -2.51 17.91
CA CYS A 99 -19.12 -3.43 16.93
C CYS A 99 -19.47 -4.77 17.59
N PRO A 100 -20.73 -5.24 17.52
CA PRO A 100 -21.12 -6.54 18.12
C PRO A 100 -20.39 -7.74 17.51
N GLY A 101 -19.93 -7.62 16.26
CA GLY A 101 -19.18 -8.66 15.57
C GLY A 101 -17.68 -8.68 15.85
N ARG A 102 -17.17 -7.79 16.72
CA ARG A 102 -15.74 -7.73 17.04
C ARG A 102 -15.27 -9.06 17.64
N GLY A 103 -14.10 -9.52 17.21
CA GLY A 103 -13.51 -10.78 17.68
C GLY A 103 -13.11 -10.71 19.16
N PRO A 104 -12.93 -11.87 19.83
CA PRO A 104 -12.61 -11.93 21.25
C PRO A 104 -11.26 -11.27 21.61
N ASN A 105 -10.32 -11.16 20.68
CA ASN A 105 -9.04 -10.47 20.90
C ASN A 105 -9.04 -9.04 20.33
N GLY A 106 -10.21 -8.49 20.05
CA GLY A 106 -10.38 -7.14 19.51
C GLY A 106 -10.18 -7.04 17.99
N GLU A 107 -10.11 -8.15 17.27
CA GLU A 107 -10.03 -8.13 15.82
C GLU A 107 -11.28 -7.49 15.20
N PRO A 108 -11.14 -6.68 14.14
CA PRO A 108 -12.29 -6.08 13.49
C PRO A 108 -13.19 -7.18 12.89
N PHE A 109 -14.50 -6.94 12.94
CA PHE A 109 -15.45 -7.79 12.23
C PHE A 109 -15.22 -7.67 10.73
N LEU A 110 -15.10 -8.80 10.02
CA LEU A 110 -15.00 -8.81 8.57
C LEU A 110 -16.39 -8.99 7.95
N CYS A 111 -16.73 -8.15 6.99
CA CYS A 111 -18.01 -8.18 6.30
C CYS A 111 -17.83 -8.00 4.79
N ILE A 112 -18.90 -8.26 4.05
CA ILE A 112 -19.00 -8.01 2.62
C ILE A 112 -20.17 -7.07 2.35
N GLU A 113 -20.08 -6.33 1.27
CA GLU A 113 -21.18 -5.50 0.75
C GLU A 113 -21.78 -6.21 -0.46
N ALA A 114 -22.51 -7.30 -0.20
CA ALA A 114 -23.19 -8.03 -1.25
C ALA A 114 -24.33 -7.17 -1.83
N ASP A 115 -24.33 -7.03 -3.16
CA ASP A 115 -25.41 -6.44 -3.93
C ASP A 115 -26.14 -7.58 -4.66
N ALA A 116 -27.43 -7.74 -4.36
CA ALA A 116 -28.26 -8.80 -4.92
C ALA A 116 -28.42 -8.73 -6.45
N GLY A 117 -28.04 -7.60 -7.07
CA GLY A 117 -27.91 -7.50 -8.52
C GLY A 117 -26.82 -8.41 -9.07
N TYR A 118 -25.81 -8.79 -8.31
CA TYR A 118 -24.74 -9.65 -8.78
C TYR A 118 -25.03 -11.12 -8.46
N PHE A 119 -24.78 -12.00 -9.42
CA PHE A 119 -25.00 -13.44 -9.27
C PHE A 119 -23.95 -14.24 -10.04
N ALA A 120 -23.71 -15.48 -9.64
CA ALA A 120 -22.86 -16.39 -10.39
C ALA A 120 -23.64 -16.98 -11.57
N LYS A 121 -23.07 -16.90 -12.78
CA LYS A 121 -23.61 -17.56 -13.97
C LYS A 121 -23.10 -19.01 -14.07
N PRO A 122 -23.80 -19.88 -14.83
CA PRO A 122 -23.35 -21.25 -15.07
C PRO A 122 -21.97 -21.38 -15.72
N ASP A 123 -21.50 -20.34 -16.44
CA ASP A 123 -20.18 -20.30 -17.07
C ASP A 123 -19.04 -19.87 -16.12
N GLY A 124 -19.33 -19.68 -14.83
CA GLY A 124 -18.36 -19.22 -13.83
C GLY A 124 -18.04 -17.73 -13.91
N THR A 125 -18.81 -16.94 -14.65
CA THR A 125 -18.69 -15.47 -14.67
C THR A 125 -19.71 -14.80 -13.75
N VAL A 126 -19.47 -13.54 -13.42
CA VAL A 126 -20.41 -12.74 -12.64
C VAL A 126 -21.43 -12.10 -13.59
N GLY A 127 -22.71 -12.32 -13.31
CA GLY A 127 -23.84 -11.62 -13.91
C GLY A 127 -24.26 -10.39 -13.12
N TYR A 128 -25.02 -9.52 -13.78
CA TYR A 128 -25.61 -8.33 -13.15
C TYR A 128 -27.07 -8.15 -13.61
N ASP A 129 -27.99 -7.98 -12.67
CA ASP A 129 -29.37 -7.60 -12.88
C ASP A 129 -29.66 -6.24 -12.22
N PRO A 130 -29.86 -5.17 -13.01
CA PRO A 130 -30.13 -3.84 -12.47
C PRO A 130 -31.47 -3.76 -11.71
N LYS A 131 -32.45 -4.63 -12.01
CA LYS A 131 -33.73 -4.64 -11.29
C LYS A 131 -33.55 -5.16 -9.87
N LEU A 132 -32.81 -6.25 -9.69
CA LEU A 132 -32.49 -6.78 -8.36
C LEU A 132 -31.63 -5.80 -7.55
N SER A 133 -30.66 -5.14 -8.20
CA SER A 133 -29.85 -4.09 -7.57
C SER A 133 -30.70 -2.91 -7.09
N ALA A 134 -31.69 -2.47 -7.88
CA ALA A 134 -32.58 -1.37 -7.52
C ALA A 134 -33.54 -1.70 -6.36
N MET A 135 -33.93 -2.97 -6.20
CA MET A 135 -34.81 -3.41 -5.12
C MET A 135 -34.07 -3.59 -3.78
N THR A 136 -32.74 -3.68 -3.81
CA THR A 136 -31.95 -3.91 -2.59
C THR A 136 -31.48 -2.57 -2.04
N PRO A 137 -31.82 -2.21 -0.79
CA PRO A 137 -31.31 -0.98 -0.20
C PRO A 137 -29.78 -1.07 -0.15
N LYS A 138 -29.11 -0.15 -0.84
CA LYS A 138 -27.65 -0.08 -0.91
C LYS A 138 -27.09 0.14 0.50
N ARG A 139 -26.48 -0.91 1.07
CA ARG A 139 -25.81 -0.86 2.37
C ARG A 139 -24.34 -0.49 2.24
N VAL A 140 -24.02 0.45 1.33
CA VAL A 140 -22.64 0.87 1.10
C VAL A 140 -22.09 1.51 2.37
N GLY A 141 -20.94 1.04 2.83
CA GLY A 141 -20.25 1.49 4.03
C GLY A 141 -20.93 1.07 5.34
N MET A 142 -21.84 0.09 5.33
CA MET A 142 -22.55 -0.32 6.55
C MET A 142 -22.17 -1.73 7.01
N CYS A 143 -21.60 -1.82 8.21
CA CYS A 143 -21.36 -3.09 8.89
C CYS A 143 -22.71 -3.71 9.31
N PRO A 144 -23.01 -4.96 8.90
CA PRO A 144 -24.29 -5.58 9.23
C PRO A 144 -24.46 -5.79 10.74
N GLN A 145 -23.38 -6.02 11.48
CA GLN A 145 -23.44 -6.16 12.95
C GLN A 145 -23.74 -4.82 13.63
N CYS A 146 -23.17 -3.72 13.14
CA CYS A 146 -23.52 -2.39 13.64
C CYS A 146 -24.96 -2.01 13.31
N SER A 147 -25.53 -2.49 12.19
CA SER A 147 -26.92 -2.18 11.83
C SER A 147 -27.95 -2.73 12.82
N VAL A 148 -27.59 -3.73 13.64
CA VAL A 148 -28.47 -4.27 14.70
C VAL A 148 -28.64 -3.28 15.85
N ILE A 149 -27.62 -2.47 16.13
CA ILE A 149 -27.61 -1.52 17.25
C ILE A 149 -27.84 -0.07 16.80
N ARG A 150 -27.63 0.21 15.52
CA ARG A 150 -27.83 1.54 14.93
C ARG A 150 -29.31 1.83 14.73
N LYS A 151 -29.62 3.13 14.73
CA LYS A 151 -30.96 3.67 14.46
C LYS A 151 -30.83 4.84 13.49
N PRO A 152 -30.61 4.58 12.19
CA PRO A 152 -30.25 5.60 11.20
C PRO A 152 -31.19 6.80 11.20
N GLU A 153 -32.49 6.57 11.34
CA GLU A 153 -33.55 7.59 11.44
C GLU A 153 -33.42 8.56 12.63
N SER A 154 -32.62 8.21 13.65
CA SER A 154 -32.37 9.06 14.82
C SER A 154 -30.93 9.59 14.91
N GLU A 155 -30.07 9.19 13.97
CA GLU A 155 -28.66 9.60 13.96
C GLU A 155 -28.51 11.03 13.43
N THR A 156 -27.58 11.78 14.01
CA THR A 156 -27.17 13.07 13.43
C THR A 156 -26.30 12.84 12.18
N PRO A 157 -26.18 13.84 11.28
CA PRO A 157 -25.26 13.74 10.14
C PRO A 157 -23.82 13.41 10.53
N GLU A 158 -23.34 13.94 11.65
CA GLU A 158 -21.99 13.68 12.17
C GLU A 158 -21.81 12.21 12.57
N GLN A 159 -22.80 11.64 13.24
CA GLN A 159 -22.80 10.21 13.61
C GLN A 159 -22.81 9.33 12.36
N ALA A 160 -23.64 9.67 11.36
CA ALA A 160 -23.67 8.94 10.09
C ALA A 160 -22.31 8.98 9.37
N ILE A 161 -21.66 10.15 9.33
CA ILE A 161 -20.31 10.32 8.76
C ILE A 161 -19.29 9.51 9.56
N GLU A 162 -19.35 9.55 10.90
CA GLU A 162 -18.46 8.77 11.76
C GLU A 162 -18.59 7.26 11.47
N TYR A 163 -19.82 6.75 11.37
CA TYR A 163 -20.06 5.33 11.07
C TYR A 163 -19.50 4.92 9.71
N SER A 164 -19.62 5.77 8.69
CA SER A 164 -19.05 5.49 7.36
C SER A 164 -17.51 5.37 7.38
N ARG A 165 -16.82 5.99 8.35
CA ARG A 165 -15.36 5.90 8.50
C ARG A 165 -14.92 4.61 9.19
N TYR A 166 -15.81 3.95 9.93
CA TYR A 166 -15.50 2.71 10.64
C TYR A 166 -15.40 1.50 9.72
N VAL A 167 -16.11 1.49 8.58
CA VAL A 167 -16.05 0.40 7.61
C VAL A 167 -15.01 0.77 6.55
N GLN A 168 -13.91 0.02 6.52
CA GLN A 168 -12.80 0.24 5.61
C GLN A 168 -12.44 -1.05 4.90
N LEU A 169 -11.84 -0.95 3.72
CA LEU A 169 -11.30 -2.11 3.03
C LEU A 169 -10.35 -2.88 3.97
N HIS A 170 -10.54 -4.19 4.12
CA HIS A 170 -9.63 -5.00 4.91
C HIS A 170 -8.28 -5.06 4.19
N GLN A 171 -7.21 -4.68 4.90
CA GLN A 171 -5.85 -4.75 4.39
C GLN A 171 -5.10 -5.88 5.10
N LEU A 172 -4.57 -6.79 4.29
CA LEU A 172 -3.65 -7.83 4.77
C LEU A 172 -2.33 -7.18 5.23
N PRO A 173 -1.62 -7.74 6.23
CA PRO A 173 -0.35 -7.17 6.71
C PRO A 173 0.69 -7.00 5.60
N GLU A 174 0.85 -8.02 4.73
CA GLU A 174 1.75 -7.99 3.59
C GLU A 174 1.31 -6.97 2.53
N ALA A 175 0.00 -6.81 2.32
CA ALA A 175 -0.56 -5.81 1.42
C ALA A 175 -0.27 -4.39 1.91
N ALA A 176 -0.46 -4.13 3.20
CA ALA A 176 -0.15 -2.84 3.82
C ALA A 176 1.35 -2.51 3.70
N ALA A 177 2.23 -3.50 3.91
CA ALA A 177 3.66 -3.34 3.73
C ALA A 177 4.03 -2.99 2.28
N ARG A 178 3.45 -3.68 1.29
CA ARG A 178 3.69 -3.39 -0.12
C ARG A 178 3.15 -2.02 -0.54
N LEU A 179 1.95 -1.64 -0.09
CA LEU A 179 1.38 -0.32 -0.36
C LEU A 179 2.28 0.80 0.15
N LYS A 180 2.85 0.66 1.34
CA LYS A 180 3.81 1.63 1.88
C LYS A 180 5.05 1.77 0.99
N GLN A 181 5.62 0.66 0.52
CA GLN A 181 6.76 0.70 -0.42
C GLN A 181 6.40 1.41 -1.73
N LEU A 182 5.20 1.14 -2.27
CA LEU A 182 4.72 1.79 -3.50
C LEU A 182 4.50 3.30 -3.31
N ASP A 183 4.04 3.73 -2.12
CA ASP A 183 3.90 5.15 -1.80
C ASP A 183 5.28 5.84 -1.74
N GLU A 184 6.29 5.18 -1.17
CA GLU A 184 7.67 5.67 -1.16
C GLU A 184 8.29 5.70 -2.57
N GLU A 185 8.02 4.69 -3.42
CA GLU A 185 8.39 4.66 -4.84
C GLU A 185 7.75 5.83 -5.60
N MET A 186 6.45 6.09 -5.39
CA MET A 186 5.72 7.20 -6.00
C MET A 186 6.30 8.55 -5.56
N ALA A 187 6.62 8.73 -4.28
CA ALA A 187 7.23 9.96 -3.77
C ALA A 187 8.59 10.23 -4.43
N ARG A 188 9.45 9.20 -4.55
CA ARG A 188 10.73 9.30 -5.28
C ARG A 188 10.53 9.67 -6.75
N ARG A 189 9.52 9.09 -7.41
CA ARG A 189 9.19 9.40 -8.80
C ARG A 189 8.74 10.85 -8.96
N VAL A 190 7.88 11.36 -8.08
CA VAL A 190 7.43 12.76 -8.10
C VAL A 190 8.60 13.72 -7.93
N GLU A 191 9.54 13.41 -7.03
CA GLU A 191 10.73 14.24 -6.83
C GLU A 191 11.66 14.21 -8.05
N TRP A 192 11.87 13.03 -8.64
CA TRP A 192 12.61 12.90 -9.90
C TRP A 192 11.98 13.73 -11.01
N ASP A 193 10.66 13.61 -11.22
CA ASP A 193 9.95 14.39 -12.23
C ASP A 193 10.09 15.89 -11.96
N ARG A 194 10.05 16.35 -10.70
CA ARG A 194 10.26 17.76 -10.34
C ARG A 194 11.66 18.27 -10.72
N GLN A 195 12.70 17.49 -10.43
CA GLN A 195 14.09 17.85 -10.73
C GLN A 195 14.36 17.87 -12.24
N HIS A 196 13.64 17.07 -13.03
CA HIS A 196 13.86 16.91 -14.47
C HIS A 196 12.82 17.61 -15.34
N ALA A 197 11.72 18.13 -14.78
CA ALA A 197 10.65 18.82 -15.50
C ALA A 197 11.08 20.18 -16.11
N ILE A 198 12.24 20.73 -15.72
CA ILE A 198 12.72 22.04 -16.19
C ILE A 198 13.23 22.00 -17.64
N VAL A 199 13.49 20.83 -18.23
CA VAL A 199 14.18 20.74 -19.53
C VAL A 199 13.25 20.69 -20.74
N GLY A 200 11.93 20.47 -20.58
CA GLY A 200 11.11 19.98 -21.70
C GLY A 200 9.76 20.63 -21.99
N ARG A 201 9.28 21.63 -21.25
CA ARG A 201 8.03 22.31 -21.65
C ARG A 201 8.35 23.46 -22.61
N PRO A 202 8.08 23.34 -23.93
CA PRO A 202 8.07 24.51 -24.79
C PRO A 202 7.13 25.54 -24.16
N LYS A 203 7.58 26.79 -24.06
CA LYS A 203 6.74 27.88 -23.58
C LYS A 203 5.46 27.88 -24.40
N PRO A 204 4.27 27.86 -23.77
CA PRO A 204 3.03 28.08 -24.51
C PRO A 204 3.17 29.42 -25.25
N GLY A 205 3.14 29.37 -26.59
CA GLY A 205 3.33 30.55 -27.45
C GLY A 205 4.68 30.68 -28.16
N SER A 206 5.61 29.72 -28.08
CA SER A 206 6.84 29.73 -28.91
C SER A 206 6.65 29.11 -30.30
N GLY A 207 5.41 28.91 -30.74
CA GLY A 207 5.12 28.63 -32.15
C GLY A 207 5.33 29.91 -32.95
N THR A 208 6.47 30.01 -33.62
CA THR A 208 6.68 31.01 -34.67
C THR A 208 5.66 30.74 -35.79
N PRO A 209 4.93 31.77 -36.26
CA PRO A 209 3.94 31.61 -37.34
C PRO A 209 4.56 31.14 -38.66
#